data_AF-A0A662H6A1-F1
#
_entry.id   AF-A0A662H6A1-F1
#
_cell.length_a   1.000
_cell.length_b   1.000
_cell.length_c   1.000
_cell.angle_alpha   90.00
_cell.angle_beta   90.00
_cell.angle_gamma   90.00
#
_symmetry.space_group_name_H-M   'P 1'
#
loop_
_entity.id
_entity.type
_entity.pdbx_description
1 polymer ?
#
loop_
_entity_poly.entity_id
_entity_poly.type
_entity_poly.pdbx_seq_one_letter_code
_entity_poly.pdbx_strand_id
1 'polypeptide(L)' 'YKLVSISQFFNLKIVATSGATHPLELRAPRDLCSILSLFEHEDPSYSCVRHTPFQIIKTNRMKLSDRFVLPGVIIESKED' A
#
# COMPACT_ATOMS: atom_id res chain seq x y z
N TYR A 1 -16.98 -0.12 8.24
CA TYR A 1 -16.58 -0.89 9.42
C TYR A 1 -16.19 -2.33 9.10
N LYS A 2 -17.10 -3.20 8.63
CA LYS A 2 -16.83 -4.65 8.45
C LYS A 2 -15.51 -5.00 7.75
N LEU A 3 -15.16 -4.31 6.67
CA LEU A 3 -13.89 -4.55 5.95
C LEU A 3 -12.65 -4.15 6.77
N VAL A 4 -12.72 -3.04 7.51
CA VAL A 4 -11.63 -2.60 8.40
C VAL A 4 -11.44 -3.61 9.53
N SER A 5 -12.53 -4.06 10.15
CA SER A 5 -12.49 -5.08 11.21
C SER A 5 -11.94 -6.43 10.71
N ILE A 6 -12.38 -6.87 9.52
CA ILE A 6 -11.83 -8.07 8.87
C ILE A 6 -10.34 -7.89 8.60
N SER A 7 -9.92 -6.72 8.09
CA SER A 7 -8.52 -6.46 7.82
C SER A 7 -7.66 -6.48 9.08
N GLN A 8 -8.16 -5.96 10.20
CA GLN A 8 -7.49 -6.08 11.50
C GLN A 8 -7.42 -7.53 11.96
N PHE A 9 -8.53 -8.27 11.89
CA PHE A 9 -8.60 -9.67 12.32
C PHE A 9 -7.62 -10.57 11.57
N PHE A 10 -7.48 -10.37 10.26
CA PHE A 10 -6.57 -11.15 9.40
C PHE A 10 -5.21 -10.49 9.17
N ASN A 11 -4.90 -9.40 9.87
CA ASN A 11 -3.66 -8.63 9.70
C ASN A 11 -3.37 -8.25 8.24
N LEU A 12 -4.42 -7.85 7.50
CA LEU A 12 -4.33 -7.42 6.12
C LEU A 12 -3.83 -5.98 6.06
N LYS A 13 -2.98 -5.70 5.08
CA LYS A 13 -2.49 -4.35 4.82
C LYS A 13 -3.59 -3.50 4.19
N ILE A 14 -3.79 -2.29 4.71
CA ILE A 14 -4.74 -1.31 4.18
C ILE A 14 -3.98 -0.28 3.34
N VAL A 15 -4.55 0.12 2.20
CA VAL A 15 -4.11 1.30 1.44
C VAL A 15 -5.26 2.30 1.43
N ALA A 16 -5.01 3.53 1.88
CA ALA A 16 -5.98 4.62 1.82
C ALA A 16 -5.68 5.54 0.64
N THR A 17 -6.72 5.93 -0.09
CA THR A 17 -6.65 6.86 -1.22
C THR A 17 -7.83 7.83 -1.15
N SER A 18 -7.65 9.05 -1.64
CA SER A 18 -8.76 9.99 -1.81
C SER A 18 -9.69 9.60 -2.95
N GLY A 19 -9.24 8.74 -3.88
CA GLY A 19 -9.99 8.44 -5.11
C GLY A 19 -10.22 9.66 -5.99
N ALA A 20 -9.44 10.72 -5.81
CA ALA A 20 -9.62 12.02 -6.45
C ALA A 20 -9.53 11.90 -7.97
N THR A 21 -10.52 12.47 -8.65
CA THR A 21 -10.54 12.67 -10.12
C THR A 21 -10.19 14.11 -10.49
N HIS A 22 -10.30 15.04 -9.53
CA HIS A 22 -9.90 16.43 -9.66
C HIS A 22 -8.91 16.87 -8.56
N PRO A 23 -8.00 17.83 -8.82
CA PRO A 23 -7.01 18.28 -7.84
C PRO A 23 -7.62 18.79 -6.52
N LEU A 24 -8.82 19.38 -6.55
CA LEU A 24 -9.51 19.90 -5.36
C LEU A 24 -10.07 18.79 -4.45
N GLU A 25 -10.09 17.54 -4.93
CA GLU A 25 -10.53 16.37 -4.17
C GLU A 25 -9.35 15.68 -3.43
N LEU A 26 -8.13 16.17 -3.63
CA LEU A 26 -6.96 15.67 -2.92
C LEU A 26 -7.09 15.93 -1.42
N ARG A 27 -6.52 15.00 -0.64
CA ARG A 27 -6.48 15.08 0.82
C ARG A 27 -5.06 14.96 1.30
N ALA A 28 -4.74 15.64 2.40
CA ALA A 28 -3.43 15.47 3.00
C ALA A 28 -3.27 14.03 3.49
N PRO A 29 -2.05 13.45 3.46
CA PRO A 29 -1.83 12.08 3.92
C PRO A 29 -2.31 11.84 5.35
N ARG A 30 -2.17 12.84 6.23
CA ARG A 30 -2.66 12.79 7.62
C ARG A 30 -4.19 12.70 7.70
N ASP A 31 -4.89 13.45 6.86
CA ASP A 31 -6.36 13.43 6.81
C ASP A 31 -6.86 12.05 6.35
N LEU A 32 -6.20 11.46 5.35
CA LEU A 32 -6.53 10.10 4.88
C LEU A 32 -6.34 9.06 5.97
N CYS A 33 -5.26 9.12 6.74
CA CYS A 33 -5.04 8.23 7.88
C CYS A 33 -6.07 8.46 9.00
N SER A 34 -6.47 9.71 9.25
CA SER A 34 -7.45 10.04 10.30
C SER A 34 -8.83 9.41 10.05
N ILE A 35 -9.18 9.12 8.80
CA ILE A 35 -10.43 8.42 8.48
C ILE A 35 -10.44 7.00 9.08
N LEU A 36 -9.28 6.35 9.20
CA LEU A 36 -9.19 5.01 9.77
C LEU A 36 -9.45 5.00 11.28
N SER A 37 -9.12 6.07 12.01
CA SER A 37 -9.38 6.15 13.45
C SER A 37 -10.88 6.22 13.76
N LEU A 38 -11.70 6.75 12.85
CA LEU A 38 -13.18 6.68 12.95
C LEU A 38 -13.71 5.25 12.92
N PHE A 39 -12.90 4.29 12.46
CA PHE A 39 -13.22 2.86 12.42
C PHE A 39 -12.41 2.05 13.42
N GLU A 40 -11.94 2.68 14.51
CA GLU A 40 -11.13 2.04 15.56
C GLU A 40 -9.84 1.40 15.02
N HIS A 41 -9.32 1.93 13.93
CA HIS A 41 -8.04 1.51 13.35
C HIS A 41 -7.03 2.64 13.45
N GLU A 42 -6.14 2.51 14.43
CA GLU A 42 -5.04 3.44 14.60
C GLU A 42 -3.86 3.07 13.69
N ASP A 43 -3.37 4.05 12.94
CA ASP A 43 -2.18 3.92 12.10
C ASP A 43 -1.19 5.06 12.39
N PRO A 44 -0.50 5.03 13.55
CA PRO A 44 0.38 6.11 13.98
C PRO A 44 1.59 6.31 13.05
N SER A 45 1.91 5.30 12.23
CA SER A 45 3.04 5.32 11.31
C SER A 45 2.71 5.82 9.91
N TYR A 46 1.44 6.20 9.67
CA TYR A 46 0.90 6.52 8.35
C TYR A 46 1.15 5.39 7.34
N SER A 47 1.16 4.13 7.79
CA SER A 47 1.46 2.95 6.97
C SER A 47 0.52 2.83 5.78
N CYS A 48 -0.75 3.19 5.91
CA CYS A 48 -1.77 3.04 4.86
C CYS A 48 -1.56 3.96 3.65
N VAL A 49 -0.84 5.07 3.82
CA VAL A 49 -0.51 6.03 2.74
C VAL A 49 0.98 6.05 2.41
N ARG A 50 1.85 5.56 3.30
CA ARG A 50 3.31 5.60 3.15
C ARG A 50 3.91 4.21 2.92
N HIS A 51 4.02 3.41 3.97
CA HIS A 51 4.81 2.18 3.96
C HIS A 51 4.17 1.09 3.11
N THR A 52 2.88 0.84 3.28
CA THR A 52 2.13 -0.19 2.56
C THR A 52 2.15 0.04 1.05
N PRO A 53 1.70 1.21 0.52
CA PRO A 53 1.72 1.43 -0.92
C PRO A 53 3.13 1.43 -1.49
N PHE A 54 4.13 1.98 -0.78
CA PHE A 54 5.52 1.95 -1.23
C PHE A 54 6.05 0.52 -1.38
N GLN A 55 5.80 -0.35 -0.40
CA GLN A 55 6.19 -1.76 -0.48
C GLN A 55 5.51 -2.47 -1.65
N ILE A 56 4.20 -2.25 -1.85
CA ILE A 56 3.45 -2.85 -2.97
C ILE A 56 4.06 -2.41 -4.30
N ILE A 57 4.32 -1.12 -4.49
CA ILE A 57 4.93 -0.59 -5.72
C ILE A 57 6.32 -1.18 -5.92
N LYS A 58 7.17 -1.20 -4.88
CA LYS A 58 8.53 -1.77 -4.97
C LYS A 58 8.50 -3.24 -5.40
N THR A 59 7.64 -4.04 -4.77
CA THR A 59 7.48 -5.45 -5.11
C THR A 59 6.95 -5.63 -6.53
N ASN A 60 5.94 -4.84 -6.94
CA ASN A 60 5.37 -4.94 -8.29
C ASN A 60 6.37 -4.53 -9.36
N ARG A 61 7.14 -3.46 -9.15
CA ARG A 61 8.23 -3.05 -10.06
C ARG A 61 9.28 -4.14 -10.22
N MET A 62 9.65 -4.81 -9.13
CA MET A 62 10.58 -5.94 -9.18
C MET A 62 9.97 -7.10 -9.99
N LYS A 63 8.72 -7.47 -9.71
CA LYS A 63 8.01 -8.55 -10.42
C LYS A 63 7.81 -8.30 -11.92
N LEU A 64 7.66 -7.03 -12.32
CA LEU A 64 7.48 -6.62 -13.70
C LEU A 64 8.81 -6.37 -14.43
N SER A 65 9.95 -6.49 -13.74
CA SER A 65 11.25 -6.36 -14.38
C SER A 65 11.61 -7.61 -15.17
N ASP A 66 12.43 -7.45 -16.21
CA ASP A 66 12.96 -8.56 -17.02
C ASP A 66 13.85 -9.54 -16.23
N ARG A 67 14.11 -9.24 -14.96
CA ARG A 67 14.92 -10.07 -14.05
C ARG A 67 14.06 -11.02 -13.22
N PHE A 68 12.76 -10.80 -13.13
CA PHE A 68 11.89 -11.65 -12.30
C PHE A 68 11.42 -12.87 -13.08
N VAL A 69 11.69 -14.06 -12.53
CA VAL A 69 11.20 -15.33 -13.11
C VAL A 69 10.02 -15.86 -12.31
N LEU A 70 10.21 -16.03 -11.00
CA LEU A 70 9.18 -16.50 -10.06
C LEU A 70 9.51 -16.03 -8.63
N PRO A 71 8.57 -16.11 -7.66
CA PRO A 71 8.81 -15.67 -6.29
C PRO A 71 10.07 -16.30 -5.68
N GLY A 72 11.07 -15.47 -5.35
CA GLY A 72 12.35 -15.92 -4.79
C GLY A 72 13.45 -16.19 -5.81
N VAL A 73 13.18 -16.07 -7.12
CA VAL A 73 14.18 -16.25 -8.19
C VAL A 73 14.27 -14.99 -9.03
N ILE A 74 15.46 -14.39 -9.05
CA ILE A 74 15.80 -13.22 -9.85
C ILE A 74 17.08 -13.47 -10.64
N ILE A 75 17.17 -12.87 -11.83
CA ILE A 75 18.38 -12.88 -12.67
C ILE A 75 19.31 -11.78 -12.16
N GLU A 76 20.48 -12.16 -11.64
CA GLU A 76 21.51 -11.24 -11.13
C GLU A 76 22.28 -10.54 -12.27
N SER A 77 22.51 -11.24 -13.39
CA SER A 77 23.24 -10.73 -14.56
C SER A 77 22.72 -11.36 -15.85
N LYS A 78 22.48 -10.55 -16.89
CA LYS A 78 22.46 -11.06 -18.27
C LYS A 78 23.93 -11.22 -18.68
N GLU A 79 24.34 -12.43 -19.07
CA GLU A 79 25.55 -12.59 -19.88
C GLU A 79 25.22 -12.00 -21.26
N ASP A 80 25.88 -10.89 -21.61
CA ASP A 80 25.88 -10.32 -22.96
C ASP A 80 26.86 -11.07 -23.87
#